data_AF-A0AAJ1UB10-F1
#
_entry.id   AF-A0AAJ1UB10-F1
#
_cell.length_a   1.000
_cell.length_b   1.000
_cell.length_c   1.000
_cell.angle_alpha   90.00
_cell.angle_beta   90.00
_cell.angle_gamma   90.00
#
_symmetry.space_group_name_H-M   'P 1'
#
loop_
_entity.id
_entity.type
_entity.pdbx_description
1 polymer ?
#
loop_
_entity_poly.entity_id
_entity_poly.type
_entity_poly.pdbx_seq_one_letter_code
_entity_poly.pdbx_strand_id
1 'polypeptide(L)'
;MELLDAARQAAAGSVNALMTTSYWEIGRRIVEAEQKGRRRAGYGEQLMARLSAGLTARFGRGFSPDNLENMRRFFAAYPLEAISKTLSRKFDLSELALVFRLLWSAYVRLLAVKDDHTRRFYEAEAPRGAPARMADRQPLL
;
A
#
# COMPACT_ATOMS: atom_id res chain seq x y z
N MET A 1 28.01 -9.19 -17.00
CA MET A 1 27.51 -8.94 -15.64
C MET A 1 26.30 -8.04 -15.65
N GLU A 2 26.32 -6.94 -16.42
CA GLU A 2 25.17 -6.01 -16.56
C GLU A 2 23.83 -6.66 -16.92
N LEU A 3 23.80 -7.67 -17.80
CA LEU A 3 22.56 -8.38 -18.14
C LEU A 3 21.94 -9.09 -16.93
N LEU A 4 22.77 -9.72 -16.08
CA LEU A 4 22.29 -10.42 -14.88
C LEU A 4 21.82 -9.42 -13.82
N ASP A 5 22.52 -8.28 -13.70
CA ASP A 5 22.15 -7.23 -12.76
C ASP A 5 20.85 -6.54 -13.18
N ALA A 6 20.68 -6.25 -14.48
CA ALA A 6 19.44 -5.72 -15.04
C ALA A 6 18.27 -6.71 -14.85
N ALA A 7 18.48 -8.00 -15.11
CA ALA A 7 17.47 -9.03 -14.89
C ALA A 7 17.04 -9.13 -13.41
N ARG A 8 18.00 -9.05 -12.48
CA ARG A 8 17.72 -9.04 -11.03
C ARG A 8 16.94 -7.81 -10.61
N GLN A 9 17.30 -6.64 -11.12
CA GLN A 9 16.59 -5.39 -10.82
C GLN A 9 15.16 -5.42 -11.36
N ALA A 10 14.95 -5.90 -12.58
CA ALA A 10 13.62 -6.05 -13.16
C ALA A 10 12.76 -7.03 -12.35
N ALA A 11 13.30 -8.19 -11.97
CA ALA A 11 12.60 -9.16 -11.13
C ALA A 11 12.22 -8.56 -9.77
N ALA A 12 13.15 -7.87 -9.11
CA ALA A 12 12.89 -7.21 -7.84
C ALA A 12 11.81 -6.11 -7.96
N GLY A 13 11.85 -5.31 -9.03
CA GLY A 13 10.85 -4.29 -9.32
C GLY A 13 9.44 -4.89 -9.45
N SER A 14 9.30 -5.94 -10.26
CA SER A 14 8.01 -6.65 -10.44
C SER A 14 7.48 -7.24 -9.14
N VAL A 15 8.34 -7.89 -8.35
CA VAL A 15 7.95 -8.43 -7.03
C VAL A 15 7.47 -7.31 -6.10
N ASN A 16 8.19 -6.20 -6.05
CA ASN A 16 7.83 -5.07 -5.18
C ASN A 16 6.49 -4.44 -5.56
N ALA A 17 6.22 -4.30 -6.86
CA ALA A 17 4.96 -3.78 -7.35
C ALA A 17 3.79 -4.72 -7.01
N LEU A 18 3.94 -6.03 -7.26
CA LEU A 18 2.93 -7.03 -6.91
C LEU A 18 2.67 -7.12 -5.41
N MET A 19 3.70 -7.01 -4.58
CA MET A 19 3.55 -6.99 -3.12
C MET A 19 2.80 -5.75 -2.64
N THR A 20 3.13 -4.58 -3.19
CA THR A 20 2.47 -3.32 -2.84
C THR A 20 0.99 -3.35 -3.24
N THR A 21 0.68 -3.86 -4.43
CA THR A 21 -0.68 -4.15 -4.86
C THR A 21 -1.40 -5.09 -3.90
N SER A 22 -0.74 -6.18 -3.48
CA SER A 22 -1.34 -7.16 -2.57
C SER A 22 -1.68 -6.53 -1.22
N TYR A 23 -0.83 -5.65 -0.71
CA TYR A 23 -1.08 -4.89 0.52
C TYR A 23 -2.27 -3.93 0.38
N TRP A 24 -2.42 -3.28 -0.76
CA TRP A 24 -3.61 -2.47 -1.06
C TRP A 24 -4.89 -3.32 -1.03
N GLU A 25 -4.88 -4.48 -1.68
CA GLU A 25 -6.01 -5.42 -1.72
C GLU A 25 -6.36 -5.98 -0.33
N ILE A 26 -5.36 -6.26 0.50
CA ILE A 26 -5.59 -6.66 1.89
C ILE A 26 -6.29 -5.53 2.64
N GLY A 27 -5.83 -4.29 2.47
CA GLY A 27 -6.47 -3.10 3.02
C GLY A 27 -7.94 -2.98 2.64
N ARG A 28 -8.25 -3.17 1.36
CA ARG A 28 -9.64 -3.18 0.85
C ARG A 28 -10.49 -4.22 1.59
N ARG A 29 -10.01 -5.45 1.67
CA ARG A 29 -10.72 -6.57 2.31
C ARG A 29 -10.95 -6.32 3.80
N ILE A 30 -9.99 -5.70 4.50
CA ILE A 30 -10.15 -5.30 5.90
C ILE A 30 -11.29 -4.28 6.01
N VAL A 31 -11.26 -3.21 5.23
CA VAL A 31 -12.31 -2.18 5.26
C VAL A 31 -13.68 -2.78 4.94
N GLU A 32 -13.80 -3.61 3.90
CA GLU A 32 -15.05 -4.29 3.55
C GLU A 32 -15.57 -5.20 4.68
N ALA A 33 -14.68 -5.91 5.37
CA ALA A 33 -15.04 -6.77 6.50
C ALA A 33 -15.52 -5.94 7.70
N GLU A 34 -14.82 -4.85 8.04
CA GLU A 34 -15.22 -3.93 9.10
C GLU A 34 -16.59 -3.30 8.83
N GLN A 35 -16.85 -2.89 7.58
CA GLN A 35 -18.13 -2.31 7.18
C GLN A 35 -19.30 -3.29 7.35
N LYS A 36 -19.10 -4.58 7.10
CA LYS A 36 -20.09 -5.64 7.33
C LYS A 36 -20.29 -5.93 8.83
N GLY A 37 -19.26 -5.71 9.65
CA GLY A 37 -19.24 -5.99 11.09
C GLY A 37 -19.64 -4.83 12.03
N ARG A 38 -19.99 -3.65 11.49
CA ARG A 38 -20.20 -2.35 12.19
C ARG A 38 -21.03 -2.34 13.49
N ARG A 39 -21.80 -3.39 13.79
CA ARG A 39 -22.72 -3.43 14.94
C ARG A 39 -22.06 -3.80 16.28
N ARG A 40 -20.77 -4.15 16.32
CA ARG A 40 -20.09 -4.60 17.54
C ARG A 40 -18.83 -3.77 17.83
N ALA A 41 -18.82 -3.07 18.96
CA ALA A 41 -17.62 -2.46 19.51
C ALA A 41 -16.52 -3.55 19.70
N GLY A 42 -15.27 -3.24 19.35
CA GLY A 42 -14.15 -4.18 19.43
C GLY A 42 -14.03 -5.21 18.30
N TYR A 43 -14.96 -5.22 17.32
CA TYR A 43 -14.88 -6.15 16.19
C TYR A 43 -13.65 -5.91 15.31
N GLY A 44 -13.30 -4.64 15.05
CA GLY A 44 -12.12 -4.28 14.26
C GLY A 44 -10.81 -4.79 14.90
N GLU A 45 -10.63 -4.55 16.19
CA GLU A 45 -9.44 -5.03 16.92
C GLU A 45 -9.31 -6.56 16.89
N GLN A 46 -10.41 -7.28 17.12
CA GLN A 46 -10.42 -8.74 17.04
C GLN A 46 -10.16 -9.25 15.61
N LEU A 47 -10.70 -8.57 14.59
CA LEU A 47 -10.43 -8.89 13.19
C LEU A 47 -8.95 -8.75 12.87
N MET A 48 -8.32 -7.64 13.27
CA MET A 48 -6.91 -7.37 13.03
C MET A 48 -6.01 -8.37 13.75
N ALA A 49 -6.31 -8.69 15.01
CA ALA A 49 -5.56 -9.70 15.76
C ALA A 49 -5.63 -11.09 15.10
N ARG A 50 -6.82 -11.52 14.67
CA ARG A 50 -7.02 -12.82 14.00
C ARG A 50 -6.33 -12.87 12.64
N LEU A 51 -6.46 -11.82 11.83
CA LEU A 51 -5.79 -11.71 10.53
C LEU A 51 -4.28 -11.73 10.70
N SER A 52 -3.75 -10.99 11.67
CA SER A 52 -2.32 -10.94 11.96
C SER A 52 -1.78 -12.32 12.31
N ALA A 53 -2.44 -13.02 13.24
CA ALA A 53 -2.04 -14.36 13.64
C ALA A 53 -2.06 -15.36 12.47
N GLY A 54 -3.15 -15.38 11.69
CA GLY A 54 -3.32 -16.30 10.57
C GLY A 54 -2.35 -16.06 9.42
N LEU A 55 -2.15 -14.79 9.03
CA LEU A 55 -1.23 -14.42 7.95
C LEU A 55 0.22 -14.61 8.36
N THR A 56 0.57 -14.27 9.61
CA THR A 56 1.92 -14.50 10.14
C THR A 56 2.24 -15.99 10.21
N ALA A 57 1.29 -16.83 10.64
CA ALA A 57 1.48 -18.27 10.68
C ALA A 57 1.70 -18.88 9.28
N ARG A 58 1.02 -18.35 8.26
CA ARG A 58 1.09 -18.89 6.89
C ARG A 58 2.24 -18.33 6.04
N PHE A 59 2.55 -17.05 6.19
CA PHE A 59 3.45 -16.31 5.30
C PHE A 59 4.65 -15.68 6.02
N GLY A 60 4.70 -15.76 7.36
CA GLY A 60 5.79 -15.25 8.16
C GLY A 60 5.72 -13.74 8.41
N ARG A 61 6.90 -13.09 8.44
CA ARG A 61 7.03 -11.67 8.81
C ARG A 61 6.30 -10.75 7.83
N GLY A 62 5.86 -9.59 8.33
CA GLY A 62 5.18 -8.56 7.53
C GLY A 62 3.66 -8.50 7.69
N PHE A 63 3.08 -9.26 8.63
CA PHE A 63 1.64 -9.23 8.91
C PHE A 63 1.33 -8.94 10.38
N SER A 64 2.13 -8.09 11.03
CA SER A 64 1.79 -7.56 12.36
C SER A 64 0.50 -6.73 12.32
N PRO A 65 -0.20 -6.55 13.45
CA PRO A 65 -1.40 -5.72 13.51
C PRO A 65 -1.16 -4.31 12.97
N ASP A 66 -0.02 -3.69 13.31
CA ASP A 66 0.38 -2.37 12.80
C ASP A 66 0.56 -2.35 11.28
N ASN A 67 1.14 -3.41 10.70
CA ASN A 67 1.31 -3.46 9.25
C ASN A 67 -0.04 -3.66 8.54
N LEU A 68 -0.94 -4.47 9.11
CA LEU A 68 -2.31 -4.58 8.61
C LEU A 68 -3.05 -3.23 8.71
N GLU A 69 -2.81 -2.45 9.76
CA GLU A 69 -3.39 -1.12 9.92
C GLU A 69 -2.85 -0.16 8.85
N ASN A 70 -1.55 -0.25 8.53
CA ASN A 70 -0.98 0.47 7.40
C ASN A 70 -1.63 0.04 6.08
N MET A 71 -1.88 -1.25 5.85
CA MET A 71 -2.59 -1.74 4.65
C MET A 71 -4.01 -1.16 4.57
N ARG A 72 -4.75 -1.17 5.69
CA ARG A 72 -6.10 -0.60 5.79
C ARG A 72 -6.11 0.89 5.47
N ARG A 73 -5.17 1.65 6.04
CA ARG A 73 -4.97 3.08 5.76
C ARG A 73 -4.53 3.33 4.32
N PHE A 74 -3.73 2.43 3.75
CA PHE A 74 -3.29 2.51 2.36
C PHE A 74 -4.47 2.46 1.41
N PHE A 75 -5.36 1.48 1.58
CA PHE A 75 -6.60 1.43 0.81
C PHE A 75 -7.44 2.71 0.95
N ALA A 76 -7.61 3.21 2.18
CA ALA A 76 -8.40 4.41 2.44
C ALA A 76 -7.80 5.69 1.85
N ALA A 77 -6.48 5.82 1.81
CA ALA A 77 -5.77 6.97 1.25
C ALA A 77 -5.70 6.95 -0.28
N TYR A 78 -5.83 5.77 -0.89
CA TYR A 78 -5.74 5.56 -2.33
C TYR A 78 -7.00 4.82 -2.86
N PRO A 79 -8.21 5.41 -2.74
CA PRO A 79 -9.45 4.77 -3.17
C PRO A 79 -9.53 4.68 -4.70
N LEU A 80 -9.97 3.52 -5.20
CA LEU A 80 -9.83 3.12 -6.61
C LEU A 80 -10.98 3.59 -7.54
N GLU A 81 -11.65 4.70 -7.23
CA GLU A 81 -12.68 5.28 -8.10
C GLU A 81 -12.06 5.92 -9.35
N ALA A 82 -10.88 6.55 -9.22
CA ALA A 82 -10.16 7.21 -10.32
C ALA A 82 -9.39 6.26 -11.25
N ILE A 83 -9.03 5.06 -10.77
CA ILE A 83 -8.25 4.06 -11.51
C ILE A 83 -9.19 3.07 -12.27
N SER A 84 -10.49 3.10 -11.95
CA SER A 84 -11.55 2.18 -12.42
C SER A 84 -11.84 2.22 -13.92
N LYS A 85 -11.55 3.31 -14.65
CA LYS A 85 -11.81 3.33 -16.11
C LYS A 85 -10.95 2.33 -16.90
N THR A 86 -9.82 1.90 -16.36
CA THR A 86 -8.91 0.94 -17.04
C THR A 86 -9.02 -0.47 -16.46
N LEU A 87 -9.47 -0.65 -15.22
CA LEU A 87 -9.38 -1.93 -14.48
C LEU A 87 -10.73 -2.60 -14.18
N SER A 88 -11.85 -2.14 -14.75
CA SER A 88 -13.19 -2.61 -14.37
C SER A 88 -13.52 -4.06 -14.83
N ARG A 89 -12.64 -4.72 -15.58
CA ARG A 89 -12.89 -6.08 -16.10
C ARG A 89 -11.68 -6.99 -15.86
N LYS A 90 -11.70 -7.63 -14.69
CA LYS A 90 -10.75 -8.61 -14.12
C LYS A 90 -9.59 -7.96 -13.35
N PHE A 91 -9.56 -8.25 -12.05
CA PHE A 91 -8.48 -7.90 -11.14
C PHE A 91 -7.21 -8.67 -11.50
N ASP A 92 -6.37 -8.11 -12.37
CA ASP A 92 -5.01 -8.60 -12.59
C ASP A 92 -4.04 -7.82 -11.68
N LEU A 93 -3.37 -8.54 -10.78
CA LEU A 93 -2.34 -7.95 -9.91
C LEU A 93 -1.23 -7.28 -10.73
N SER A 94 -0.98 -7.77 -11.93
CA SER A 94 0.01 -7.25 -12.87
C SER A 94 -0.40 -5.86 -13.42
N GLU A 95 -1.69 -5.63 -13.63
CA GLU A 95 -2.19 -4.32 -14.08
C GLU A 95 -2.14 -3.30 -12.94
N LEU A 96 -2.53 -3.70 -11.72
CA LEU A 96 -2.42 -2.85 -10.53
C LEU A 96 -0.96 -2.53 -10.17
N ALA A 97 -0.04 -3.46 -10.44
CA ALA A 97 1.39 -3.22 -10.29
C ALA A 97 1.90 -2.06 -11.17
N LEU A 98 1.23 -1.74 -12.29
CA LEU A 98 1.55 -0.57 -13.11
C LEU A 98 1.09 0.75 -12.46
N VAL A 99 0.10 0.69 -11.57
CA VAL A 99 -0.43 1.85 -10.85
C VAL A 99 0.49 2.21 -9.68
N PHE A 100 0.86 1.21 -8.88
CA PHE A 100 1.69 1.42 -7.70
C PHE A 100 3.19 1.40 -8.04
N ARG A 101 3.70 2.58 -8.41
CA ARG A 101 5.08 2.76 -8.89
C ARG A 101 6.14 2.84 -7.79
N LEU A 102 5.73 2.95 -6.52
CA LEU A 102 6.64 3.05 -5.38
C LEU A 102 6.69 1.75 -4.58
N LEU A 103 7.80 1.55 -3.88
CA LEU A 103 7.96 0.48 -2.89
C LEU A 103 6.96 0.65 -1.73
N TRP A 104 6.50 -0.45 -1.14
CA TRP A 104 5.64 -0.44 0.05
C TRP A 104 6.13 0.51 1.16
N SER A 105 7.43 0.50 1.49
CA SER A 105 8.00 1.35 2.53
C SER A 105 7.90 2.85 2.22
N ALA A 106 7.87 3.24 0.94
CA ALA A 106 7.60 4.61 0.54
C ALA A 106 6.15 4.99 0.81
N TYR A 107 5.18 4.12 0.48
CA TYR A 107 3.78 4.36 0.83
C TYR A 107 3.55 4.44 2.34
N VAL A 108 4.19 3.58 3.15
CA VAL A 108 4.11 3.68 4.62
C VAL A 108 4.58 5.05 5.12
N ARG A 109 5.65 5.62 4.55
CA ARG A 109 6.10 6.98 4.87
C ARG A 109 5.09 8.04 4.42
N LEU A 110 4.54 7.90 3.21
CA LEU A 110 3.52 8.82 2.68
C LEU A 110 2.23 8.80 3.50
N LEU A 111 1.87 7.67 4.12
CA LEU A 111 0.71 7.58 5.02
C LEU A 111 0.86 8.41 6.30
N ALA A 112 2.08 8.80 6.69
CA ALA A 112 2.30 9.74 7.79
C ALA A 112 1.94 11.19 7.41
N VAL A 113 1.96 11.52 6.11
CA VAL A 113 1.54 12.83 5.62
C VAL A 113 0.02 12.90 5.64
N LYS A 114 -0.53 13.76 6.51
CA LYS A 114 -2.00 13.86 6.72
C LYS A 114 -2.70 14.50 5.53
N ASP A 115 -2.12 15.56 4.98
CA ASP A 115 -2.67 16.31 3.86
C ASP A 115 -2.54 15.53 2.53
N ASP A 116 -3.66 15.39 1.81
CA ASP A 116 -3.72 14.59 0.58
C ASP A 116 -2.95 15.25 -0.58
N HIS A 117 -3.00 16.58 -0.69
CA HIS A 117 -2.28 17.32 -1.72
C HIS A 117 -0.76 17.17 -1.56
N THR A 118 -0.28 17.37 -0.33
CA THR A 118 1.13 17.17 0.05
C THR A 118 1.58 15.74 -0.21
N ARG A 119 0.75 14.74 0.13
CA ARG A 119 1.04 13.32 -0.12
C ARG A 119 1.23 13.04 -1.62
N ARG A 120 0.30 13.50 -2.46
CA ARG A 120 0.35 13.32 -3.92
C ARG A 120 1.55 14.03 -4.54
N PHE A 121 1.90 15.21 -4.06
CA PHE A 121 3.10 15.93 -4.48
C PHE A 121 4.36 15.09 -4.26
N TYR A 122 4.56 14.57 -3.05
CA TYR A 122 5.73 13.74 -2.74
C TYR A 122 5.74 12.40 -3.47
N GLU A 123 4.57 11.80 -3.70
CA GLU A 123 4.45 10.58 -4.49
C GLU A 123 4.92 10.79 -5.93
N ALA A 124 4.55 11.92 -6.55
CA ALA A 124 4.95 12.25 -7.92
C ALA A 124 6.46 12.53 -8.05
N GLU A 125 7.08 13.08 -7.01
CA GLU A 125 8.51 13.44 -6.98
C GLU A 125 9.41 12.27 -6.57
N ALA A 126 8.89 11.25 -5.88
CA ALA A 126 9.68 10.12 -5.37
C ALA A 126 10.50 9.37 -6.46
N PRO A 127 10.00 9.10 -7.68
CA PRO A 127 10.78 8.47 -8.74
C PRO A 127 11.94 9.33 -9.28
N ARG A 128 11.88 10.65 -9.08
CA ARG A 128 12.90 11.60 -9.56
C ARG A 128 14.04 11.80 -8.55
N GLY A 129 13.97 11.09 -7.43
CA GLY A 129 14.84 11.31 -6.29
C GLY A 129 14.40 12.56 -5.53
N ALA A 130 13.49 12.39 -4.57
CA ALA A 130 13.18 13.43 -3.60
C ALA A 130 13.42 12.93 -2.17
N PRO A 131 13.99 13.79 -1.31
CA PRO A 131 15.24 13.50 -0.62
C PRO A 131 15.02 13.30 0.88
N ALA A 132 16.12 13.18 1.63
CA ALA A 132 16.24 13.16 3.09
C ALA A 132 15.61 14.35 3.87
N ARG A 133 14.56 14.99 3.37
CA ARG A 133 13.87 16.14 3.94
C ARG A 133 12.35 15.93 3.97
N MET A 134 11.90 14.84 4.59
CA MET A 134 10.46 14.67 4.92
C MET A 134 10.03 15.55 6.12
N ALA A 135 10.97 16.24 6.79
CA ALA A 135 10.68 17.07 7.97
C ALA A 135 10.62 18.59 7.71
N ASP A 136 11.22 19.13 6.63
CA ASP A 136 11.55 20.57 6.57
C ASP A 136 10.81 21.40 5.50
N ARG A 137 9.88 20.83 4.74
CA ARG A 137 9.16 21.60 3.71
C ARG A 137 7.68 21.32 3.75
N GLN A 138 6.94 22.08 4.55
CA GLN A 138 5.52 22.27 4.26
C GLN A 138 5.39 22.90 2.87
N PRO A 139 4.47 22.42 2.02
CA PRO A 139 4.17 23.10 0.77
C PRO A 139 3.60 24.48 1.12
N LEU A 140 4.26 25.52 0.63
CA LEU A 140 3.69 26.87 0.64
C LEU A 140 2.45 26.83 -0.26
N LEU A 141 1.30 27.14 0.35
CA LEU A 141 0.07 27.51 -0.34
C LEU A 141 0.30 28.74 -1.22
#